data_AF-A0A8C2QJ94-F1
#
_entry.id   AF-A0A8C2QJ94-F1
#
_cell.length_a   1.000
_cell.length_b   1.000
_cell.length_c   1.000
_cell.angle_alpha   90.00
_cell.angle_beta   90.00
_cell.angle_gamma   90.00
#
_symmetry.space_group_name_H-M   'P 1'
#
loop_
_entity.id
_entity.type
_entity.pdbx_description
1 polymer ?
#
loop_
_entity_poly.entity_id
_entity_poly.type
_entity_poly.pdbx_seq_one_letter_code
_entity_poly.pdbx_strand_id
1 'polypeptide(L)'
;MNKYKKIVLIKGFEVMDDYHFRTIKSLLRKELNLTKKMQDDYDRIQISDLMEDTFPKDAGLDKLIEVCQSIKELGDLVQKLKTEKAKGNKGTHWTLNSSPPSPNFLGPYNDQRETSTAQVSLRNSSRRNVDKEKTGVKKTKRSEGPDHLPCPGEGTARCQSPGLLVSSSAPSNTSLAKVQNPNQSTIRGAVLIKDPMIVMVLNATDPFEYESSEHGVKNMFHATVATVDQYFHVKVFNINLKDKFTKENVIIISNYFKLKGTLDINEVSSVMEAGPGQKIEVPNKVIRNANQTPKISDIHKYAAGALVYGLFTLHMKKVNPKNTVYEIKDDTGNIEVIGNGKWYNINCEEGDKLRLFCFQLKTIDKQPKLVCGEHSFIKVTKAGKKKKIPTGHLNPKDEEGSGYPQVQFSAFNSGDFKIETPSNWK
;
A
#
# COMPACT_ATOMS: atom_id res chain seq x y z
N MET A 1 25.46 15.40 3.54
CA MET A 1 24.13 15.56 4.16
C MET A 1 24.32 16.06 5.58
N ASN A 2 23.73 17.21 5.95
CA ASN A 2 23.86 17.77 7.29
C ASN A 2 23.26 16.82 8.35
N LYS A 3 23.94 16.71 9.52
CA LYS A 3 23.46 15.92 10.66
C LYS A 3 22.07 16.35 11.12
N TYR A 4 21.76 17.65 11.06
CA TYR A 4 20.46 18.18 11.45
C TYR A 4 19.40 17.94 10.37
N LYS A 5 19.75 17.98 9.06
CA LYS A 5 18.82 17.56 7.98
C LYS A 5 18.36 16.12 8.16
N LYS A 6 19.27 15.23 8.59
CA LYS A 6 18.92 13.83 8.94
C LYS A 6 17.91 13.76 10.10
N ILE A 7 17.98 14.67 11.06
CA ILE A 7 17.00 14.78 12.17
C ILE A 7 15.67 15.34 11.65
N VAL A 8 15.69 16.45 10.89
CA VAL A 8 14.50 17.08 10.28
C VAL A 8 13.72 16.09 9.42
N LEU A 9 14.39 15.35 8.54
CA LEU A 9 13.75 14.32 7.71
C LEU A 9 13.31 13.11 8.56
N ILE A 10 14.25 12.36 9.13
CA ILE A 10 13.98 11.00 9.67
C ILE A 10 13.35 11.02 11.06
N LYS A 11 13.59 12.07 11.85
CA LYS A 11 13.06 12.20 13.23
C LYS A 11 12.02 13.31 13.36
N GLY A 12 11.77 14.08 12.30
CA GLY A 12 10.71 15.07 12.16
C GLY A 12 9.64 14.64 11.18
N PHE A 13 9.85 14.88 9.88
CA PHE A 13 8.83 14.70 8.84
C PHE A 13 8.42 13.25 8.57
N GLU A 14 9.35 12.29 8.61
CA GLU A 14 9.08 10.87 8.32
C GLU A 14 8.24 10.19 9.42
N VAL A 15 8.32 10.69 10.66
CA VAL A 15 7.52 10.22 11.81
C VAL A 15 6.28 11.08 12.08
N MET A 16 6.00 12.05 11.21
CA MET A 16 4.86 12.96 11.28
C MET A 16 3.88 12.57 10.16
N ASP A 17 2.60 12.44 10.47
CA ASP A 17 1.57 12.12 9.46
C ASP A 17 1.36 13.24 8.43
N ASP A 18 0.66 12.91 7.34
CA ASP A 18 0.41 13.82 6.22
C ASP A 18 -0.43 15.06 6.59
N TYR A 19 -1.32 14.96 7.58
CA TYR A 19 -2.14 16.09 8.03
C TYR A 19 -1.25 17.12 8.76
N HIS A 20 -0.43 16.66 9.70
CA HIS A 20 0.52 17.50 10.39
C HIS A 20 1.60 18.03 9.45
N PHE A 21 2.17 17.21 8.58
CA PHE A 21 3.17 17.66 7.60
C PHE A 21 2.61 18.73 6.65
N ARG A 22 1.36 18.59 6.18
CA ARG A 22 0.68 19.64 5.41
C ARG A 22 0.43 20.90 6.23
N THR A 23 0.13 20.77 7.53
CA THR A 23 -0.04 21.90 8.44
C THR A 23 1.28 22.65 8.66
N ILE A 24 2.40 21.93 8.84
CA ILE A 24 3.75 22.51 8.89
C ILE A 24 4.10 23.20 7.55
N LYS A 25 3.82 22.59 6.38
CA LYS A 25 3.95 23.24 5.06
C LYS A 25 3.07 24.50 4.92
N SER A 26 1.98 24.61 5.66
CA SER A 26 1.11 25.81 5.68
C SER A 26 1.73 26.93 6.52
N LEU A 27 2.25 26.59 7.70
CA LEU A 27 2.84 27.54 8.64
C LEU A 27 4.19 28.07 8.13
N LEU A 28 5.07 27.20 7.63
CA LEU A 28 6.37 27.55 7.04
C LEU A 28 6.28 28.30 5.70
N ARG A 29 5.08 28.55 5.17
CA ARG A 29 4.86 29.05 3.80
C ARG A 29 5.66 30.33 3.49
N LYS A 30 5.66 31.30 4.41
CA LYS A 30 6.33 32.59 4.20
C LYS A 30 7.86 32.45 4.26
N GLU A 31 8.36 31.58 5.13
CA GLU A 31 9.77 31.47 5.45
C GLU A 31 10.51 30.64 4.39
N LEU A 32 9.87 29.57 3.91
CA LEU A 32 10.34 28.73 2.79
C LEU A 32 9.85 29.22 1.42
N ASN A 33 9.26 30.43 1.33
CA ASN A 33 8.71 31.03 0.09
C ASN A 33 7.80 30.10 -0.73
N LEU A 34 7.01 29.26 -0.07
CA LEU A 34 6.21 28.22 -0.74
C LEU A 34 5.05 28.84 -1.54
N THR A 35 5.10 28.64 -2.87
CA THR A 35 3.93 28.82 -3.73
C THR A 35 2.88 27.74 -3.40
N LYS A 36 1.60 28.00 -3.69
CA LYS A 36 0.52 27.01 -3.44
C LYS A 36 0.83 25.65 -4.08
N LYS A 37 1.35 25.66 -5.33
CA LYS A 37 1.79 24.44 -6.01
C LYS A 37 2.88 23.70 -5.24
N MET A 38 3.88 24.39 -4.68
CA MET A 38 4.92 23.73 -3.87
C MET A 38 4.33 23.15 -2.57
N GLN A 39 3.36 23.82 -1.94
CA GLN A 39 2.69 23.26 -0.75
C GLN A 39 1.93 21.97 -1.08
N ASP A 40 1.31 21.90 -2.26
CA ASP A 40 0.54 20.73 -2.73
C ASP A 40 1.45 19.59 -3.27
N ASP A 41 2.50 19.91 -4.04
CA ASP A 41 3.35 18.94 -4.74
C ASP A 41 4.60 18.49 -3.97
N TYR A 42 5.21 19.32 -3.09
CA TYR A 42 6.50 18.96 -2.49
C TYR A 42 6.37 17.88 -1.42
N ASP A 43 7.20 16.84 -1.51
CA ASP A 43 7.30 15.76 -0.55
C ASP A 43 8.17 16.09 0.68
N ARG A 44 8.31 15.12 1.60
CA ARG A 44 9.09 15.24 2.85
C ARG A 44 10.58 15.51 2.60
N ILE A 45 11.14 14.97 1.52
CA ILE A 45 12.55 15.16 1.13
C ILE A 45 12.71 16.56 0.55
N GLN A 46 11.87 16.96 -0.39
CA GLN A 46 11.94 18.27 -1.04
C GLN A 46 11.75 19.46 -0.08
N ILE A 47 10.91 19.31 0.96
CA ILE A 47 10.83 20.32 2.03
C ILE A 47 12.07 20.27 2.93
N SER A 48 12.63 19.09 3.23
CA SER A 48 13.86 18.97 4.02
C SER A 48 15.10 19.52 3.28
N ASP A 49 15.14 19.41 1.95
CA ASP A 49 16.11 20.07 1.07
C ASP A 49 15.97 21.58 1.18
N LEU A 50 14.77 22.11 0.94
CA LEU A 50 14.49 23.54 1.02
C LEU A 50 14.72 24.14 2.43
N MET A 51 14.58 23.35 3.49
CA MET A 51 14.95 23.74 4.86
C MET A 51 16.47 23.71 5.11
N GLU A 52 17.23 22.82 4.47
CA GLU A 52 18.70 22.87 4.49
C GLU A 52 19.21 24.14 3.77
N ASP A 53 18.63 24.46 2.61
CA ASP A 53 18.98 25.64 1.81
C ASP A 53 18.58 26.97 2.50
N THR A 54 17.38 27.04 3.08
CA THR A 54 16.87 28.28 3.72
C THR A 54 17.48 28.53 5.09
N PHE A 55 17.83 27.47 5.83
CA PHE A 55 18.32 27.55 7.21
C PHE A 55 19.66 26.80 7.39
N PRO A 56 20.75 27.22 6.71
CA PRO A 56 21.98 26.43 6.59
C PRO A 56 22.73 26.15 7.91
N LYS A 57 22.43 26.88 8.99
CA LYS A 57 23.07 26.70 10.31
C LYS A 57 22.69 25.37 10.97
N ASP A 58 21.44 24.96 10.85
CA ASP A 58 20.88 23.79 11.54
C ASP A 58 19.89 23.00 10.67
N ALA A 59 19.87 23.25 9.35
CA ALA A 59 18.88 22.76 8.40
C ALA A 59 17.41 23.03 8.84
N GLY A 60 17.18 24.09 9.62
CA GLY A 60 15.86 24.52 10.05
C GLY A 60 15.26 23.68 11.18
N LEU A 61 16.07 22.88 11.88
CA LEU A 61 15.61 22.04 12.99
C LEU A 61 14.95 22.86 14.11
N ASP A 62 15.48 24.02 14.47
CA ASP A 62 14.87 24.93 15.44
C ASP A 62 13.54 25.50 14.92
N LYS A 63 13.46 25.85 13.64
CA LYS A 63 12.22 26.34 13.01
C LYS A 63 11.15 25.24 12.95
N LEU A 64 11.53 23.98 12.70
CA LEU A 64 10.62 22.85 12.81
C LEU A 64 10.12 22.65 14.24
N ILE A 65 11.02 22.74 15.23
CA ILE A 65 10.67 22.63 16.66
C ILE A 65 9.71 23.75 17.08
N GLU A 66 9.99 25.00 16.69
CA GLU A 66 9.18 26.19 16.95
C GLU A 66 7.76 26.05 16.39
N VAL A 67 7.62 25.65 15.12
CA VAL A 67 6.31 25.51 14.50
C VAL A 67 5.55 24.30 15.07
N CYS A 68 6.22 23.17 15.32
CA CYS A 68 5.60 22.02 16.00
C CYS A 68 5.12 22.36 17.42
N GLN A 69 5.75 23.31 18.13
CA GLN A 69 5.28 23.77 19.45
C GLN A 69 3.92 24.49 19.42
N SER A 70 3.47 24.96 18.25
CA SER A 70 2.13 25.54 18.09
C SER A 70 1.01 24.51 17.95
N ILE A 71 1.35 23.22 17.82
CA ILE A 71 0.42 22.12 17.58
C ILE A 71 0.48 21.16 18.78
N LYS A 72 -0.63 21.04 19.53
CA LYS A 72 -0.70 20.30 20.80
C LYS A 72 -0.38 18.82 20.62
N GLU A 73 -0.84 18.27 19.50
CA GLU A 73 -0.73 16.88 19.07
C GLU A 73 0.73 16.47 18.79
N LEU A 74 1.63 17.44 18.54
CA LEU A 74 3.05 17.20 18.26
C LEU A 74 3.96 17.36 19.48
N GLY A 75 3.40 17.44 20.70
CA GLY A 75 4.17 17.64 21.94
C GLY A 75 5.31 16.63 22.15
N ASP A 76 5.05 15.34 21.94
CA ASP A 76 6.08 14.28 22.08
C ASP A 76 7.16 14.38 20.99
N LEU A 77 6.76 14.77 19.77
CA LEU A 77 7.68 14.99 18.65
C LEU A 77 8.61 16.18 18.94
N VAL A 78 8.11 17.26 19.52
CA VAL A 78 8.91 18.41 19.98
C VAL A 78 9.97 17.97 20.99
N GLN A 79 9.62 17.16 21.99
CA GLN A 79 10.58 16.70 23.00
C GLN A 79 11.64 15.76 22.40
N LYS A 80 11.22 14.87 21.48
CA LYS A 80 12.08 13.98 20.71
C LYS A 80 13.08 14.78 19.86
N LEU A 81 12.63 15.78 19.10
CA LEU A 81 13.49 16.64 18.27
C LEU A 81 14.47 17.47 19.11
N LYS A 82 14.03 18.04 20.24
CA LYS A 82 14.93 18.74 21.19
C LYS A 82 16.01 17.80 21.75
N THR A 83 15.64 16.56 22.07
CA THR A 83 16.56 15.52 22.57
C THR A 83 17.58 15.12 21.50
N GLU A 84 17.16 14.90 20.26
CA GLU A 84 18.07 14.57 19.15
C GLU A 84 18.99 15.77 18.79
N LYS A 85 18.50 17.01 18.87
CA LYS A 85 19.35 18.21 18.72
C LYS A 85 20.45 18.26 19.78
N ALA A 86 20.11 18.00 21.05
CA ALA A 86 21.08 17.98 22.14
C ALA A 86 22.14 16.87 21.98
N LYS A 87 21.73 15.67 21.52
CA LYS A 87 22.64 14.59 21.12
C LYS A 87 23.56 15.01 19.97
N GLY A 88 23.02 15.66 18.94
CA GLY A 88 23.76 16.11 17.75
C GLY A 88 24.89 17.12 18.02
N ASN A 89 24.96 17.71 19.23
CA ASN A 89 26.05 18.58 19.66
C ASN A 89 27.21 17.83 20.35
N LYS A 90 27.06 16.52 20.62
CA LYS A 90 28.14 15.65 21.10
C LYS A 90 28.53 14.70 19.98
N GLY A 91 29.81 14.71 19.60
CA GLY A 91 30.29 14.01 18.41
C GLY A 91 30.37 12.49 18.58
N THR A 92 29.35 11.76 18.11
CA THR A 92 29.41 10.29 17.99
C THR A 92 28.69 9.79 16.73
N HIS A 93 29.20 8.67 16.20
CA HIS A 93 28.70 8.01 14.99
C HIS A 93 27.46 7.16 15.30
N TRP A 94 26.45 7.16 14.42
CA TRP A 94 25.15 6.51 14.65
C TRP A 94 24.93 5.28 13.77
N THR A 95 25.05 4.10 14.37
CA THR A 95 24.52 2.83 13.84
C THR A 95 22.99 2.76 13.98
N LEU A 96 22.33 2.03 13.06
CA LEU A 96 20.89 1.83 13.05
C LEU A 96 20.55 0.45 13.64
N ASN A 97 20.15 0.40 14.91
CA ASN A 97 19.58 -0.79 15.52
C ASN A 97 18.07 -0.59 15.73
N SER A 98 17.27 -1.55 15.25
CA SER A 98 15.81 -1.55 15.36
C SER A 98 15.34 -2.71 16.22
N SER A 99 14.63 -2.41 17.32
CA SER A 99 13.72 -3.32 18.04
C SER A 99 12.90 -2.53 19.08
N PRO A 100 11.57 -2.64 19.13
CA PRO A 100 10.75 -2.17 20.24
C PRO A 100 10.67 -3.23 21.36
N PRO A 101 10.51 -2.84 22.64
CA PRO A 101 10.17 -3.78 23.71
C PRO A 101 8.65 -4.04 23.76
N SER A 102 8.26 -5.32 23.80
CA SER A 102 6.87 -5.71 24.09
C SER A 102 6.56 -5.66 25.60
N PRO A 103 5.35 -5.28 26.02
CA PRO A 103 4.96 -5.25 27.43
C PRO A 103 4.39 -6.59 27.91
N ASN A 104 4.97 -7.17 28.95
CA ASN A 104 4.40 -8.30 29.69
C ASN A 104 3.89 -7.84 31.07
N PHE A 105 2.76 -8.39 31.51
CA PHE A 105 2.15 -8.13 32.82
C PHE A 105 1.98 -9.46 33.59
N LEU A 106 2.12 -9.40 34.92
CA LEU A 106 1.81 -10.43 35.93
C LEU A 106 2.70 -11.71 35.99
N GLY A 107 2.94 -12.16 37.24
CA GLY A 107 3.24 -13.56 37.57
C GLY A 107 4.69 -13.91 37.94
N PRO A 108 5.07 -13.94 39.23
CA PRO A 108 6.35 -14.48 39.70
C PRO A 108 6.24 -15.94 40.18
N TYR A 109 7.27 -16.77 39.95
CA TYR A 109 7.57 -17.95 40.78
C TYR A 109 9.05 -18.40 40.64
N ASN A 110 9.51 -19.23 41.57
CA ASN A 110 10.85 -19.85 41.63
C ASN A 110 11.03 -20.95 40.53
N ASP A 111 12.19 -21.60 40.30
CA ASP A 111 13.39 -21.76 41.14
C ASP A 111 14.67 -22.17 40.35
N GLN A 112 15.83 -21.99 41.00
CA GLN A 112 17.08 -22.81 41.01
C GLN A 112 17.83 -23.36 39.77
N ARG A 113 19.16 -23.42 39.96
CA ARG A 113 20.23 -24.24 39.34
C ARG A 113 20.72 -23.83 37.93
N GLU A 114 22.01 -23.49 37.72
CA GLU A 114 23.30 -24.24 37.87
C GLU A 114 23.54 -25.22 36.69
N THR A 115 24.75 -25.36 36.09
CA THR A 115 26.07 -24.72 36.30
C THR A 115 26.98 -24.84 35.03
N SER A 116 28.06 -24.04 34.99
CA SER A 116 29.31 -24.29 34.22
C SER A 116 29.25 -24.20 32.67
N THR A 117 30.36 -23.96 31.93
CA THR A 117 31.79 -23.95 32.32
C THR A 117 32.57 -22.76 31.73
N ALA A 118 33.78 -22.50 32.26
CA ALA A 118 34.77 -21.50 31.80
C ALA A 118 35.36 -21.81 30.40
N GLN A 119 36.32 -21.09 29.79
CA GLN A 119 37.36 -20.12 30.23
C GLN A 119 37.78 -19.30 28.95
N VAL A 120 38.53 -18.19 28.90
CA VAL A 120 39.79 -17.74 29.54
C VAL A 120 39.83 -16.19 29.63
N SER A 121 40.64 -15.62 30.52
CA SER A 121 40.82 -14.17 30.76
C SER A 121 42.13 -13.62 30.19
N LEU A 122 42.26 -12.29 29.99
CA LEU A 122 43.38 -11.55 30.60
C LEU A 122 43.20 -10.00 30.65
N ARG A 123 43.08 -9.46 31.88
CA ARG A 123 43.61 -8.15 32.38
C ARG A 123 43.08 -6.82 31.73
N ASN A 124 43.06 -5.66 32.42
CA ASN A 124 43.66 -5.31 33.72
C ASN A 124 42.93 -4.19 34.52
N SER A 125 43.33 -4.05 35.79
CA SER A 125 43.27 -2.84 36.67
C SER A 125 41.94 -2.11 36.94
N SER A 126 41.29 -2.57 38.02
CA SER A 126 40.32 -1.85 38.87
C SER A 126 40.82 -0.51 39.47
N ARG A 127 39.90 0.45 39.70
CA ARG A 127 39.75 1.32 40.89
C ARG A 127 38.55 2.29 40.73
N ARG A 128 37.92 2.87 41.77
CA ARG A 128 37.24 2.31 42.97
C ARG A 128 36.46 3.48 43.63
N ASN A 129 35.14 3.32 43.80
CA ASN A 129 34.21 4.01 44.70
C ASN A 129 34.01 5.54 44.62
N VAL A 130 32.81 5.94 45.04
CA VAL A 130 32.36 7.30 45.37
C VAL A 130 32.00 7.33 46.86
N ASP A 131 32.41 8.38 47.58
CA ASP A 131 31.66 9.00 48.68
C ASP A 131 32.16 10.46 48.78
N LYS A 132 31.31 11.48 48.63
CA LYS A 132 30.39 12.08 49.63
C LYS A 132 31.09 12.88 50.73
N GLU A 133 30.91 14.20 50.69
CA GLU A 133 30.95 15.08 51.87
C GLU A 133 29.74 16.04 51.85
N LYS A 134 29.38 16.63 53.00
CA LYS A 134 28.19 17.49 53.19
C LYS A 134 28.56 18.88 53.72
N THR A 135 27.96 19.92 53.13
CA THR A 135 27.44 21.15 53.79
C THR A 135 26.61 21.90 52.72
N GLY A 136 25.57 22.72 52.98
CA GLY A 136 25.21 23.61 54.10
C GLY A 136 25.35 25.07 53.61
N VAL A 137 24.45 26.06 53.85
CA VAL A 137 23.24 26.19 54.70
C VAL A 137 22.45 27.47 54.30
N LYS A 138 21.25 27.75 54.90
CA LYS A 138 20.32 28.93 54.78
C LYS A 138 19.30 28.88 53.61
N LYS A 139 17.97 28.90 53.81
CA LYS A 139 16.99 29.82 54.48
C LYS A 139 16.44 30.91 53.50
N THR A 140 15.15 31.26 53.41
CA THR A 140 13.90 30.89 54.17
C THR A 140 12.69 30.74 53.18
N LYS A 141 11.36 30.83 53.42
CA LYS A 141 10.43 31.35 54.48
C LYS A 141 9.07 30.58 54.44
N ARG A 142 8.12 30.89 55.33
CA ARG A 142 6.66 30.54 55.34
C ARG A 142 5.85 31.44 54.36
N SER A 143 4.55 31.24 54.06
CA SER A 143 3.40 30.60 54.76
C SER A 143 2.35 30.07 53.75
N GLU A 144 1.67 28.92 53.89
CA GLU A 144 0.60 28.48 54.84
C GLU A 144 -0.83 28.73 54.27
N GLY A 145 -1.73 27.72 54.27
CA GLY A 145 -3.09 27.74 53.68
C GLY A 145 -4.23 27.79 54.74
N PRO A 146 -5.43 27.18 54.57
CA PRO A 146 -5.94 26.33 53.47
C PRO A 146 -7.43 26.62 53.05
N ASP A 147 -8.17 25.57 52.66
CA ASP A 147 -9.50 25.42 52.01
C ASP A 147 -10.78 26.12 52.56
N HIS A 148 -11.86 26.01 51.74
CA HIS A 148 -13.33 25.98 52.02
C HIS A 148 -14.29 27.04 51.38
N LEU A 149 -15.46 26.52 50.99
CA LEU A 149 -16.74 27.17 50.58
C LEU A 149 -17.54 27.63 51.83
N PRO A 150 -18.57 28.55 51.79
CA PRO A 150 -19.73 28.52 50.87
C PRO A 150 -20.37 29.88 50.46
N CYS A 151 -21.55 29.83 49.81
CA CYS A 151 -22.38 30.97 49.36
C CYS A 151 -23.30 31.54 50.45
N PRO A 152 -23.89 32.73 50.23
CA PRO A 152 -25.37 32.86 50.14
C PRO A 152 -25.84 33.76 48.96
N GLY A 153 -27.13 34.14 48.89
CA GLY A 153 -27.75 34.88 47.77
C GLY A 153 -28.98 35.75 48.12
N GLU A 154 -29.96 35.82 47.20
CA GLU A 154 -31.15 36.71 47.15
C GLU A 154 -30.85 38.19 46.79
N GLY A 155 -31.65 38.94 46.01
CA GLY A 155 -32.96 38.72 45.34
C GLY A 155 -33.23 39.88 44.32
N THR A 156 -34.43 40.32 43.89
CA THR A 156 -35.85 39.89 44.07
C THR A 156 -36.77 40.63 43.06
N ALA A 157 -37.74 39.93 42.45
CA ALA A 157 -38.93 40.44 41.69
C ALA A 157 -38.68 41.20 40.33
N ARG A 158 -39.67 41.42 39.43
CA ARG A 158 -41.14 41.17 39.46
C ARG A 158 -41.72 40.78 38.06
N CYS A 159 -42.90 40.17 38.06
CA CYS A 159 -43.65 39.55 36.94
C CYS A 159 -44.18 40.51 35.85
N GLN A 160 -44.46 39.99 34.63
CA GLN A 160 -45.84 39.88 34.07
C GLN A 160 -45.96 39.18 32.69
N SER A 161 -47.09 38.47 32.49
CA SER A 161 -47.70 37.90 31.27
C SER A 161 -49.23 37.84 31.54
N PRO A 162 -50.20 37.93 30.58
CA PRO A 162 -50.31 37.04 29.40
C PRO A 162 -50.95 37.66 28.12
N GLY A 163 -51.10 36.87 27.04
CA GLY A 163 -51.92 37.22 25.86
C GLY A 163 -51.85 36.21 24.69
N LEU A 164 -52.99 35.84 24.11
CA LEU A 164 -53.17 34.97 22.91
C LEU A 164 -53.42 35.86 21.66
N LEU A 165 -53.50 35.44 20.37
CA LEU A 165 -53.77 34.14 19.71
C LEU A 165 -53.40 34.23 18.18
N VAL A 166 -53.40 33.09 17.45
CA VAL A 166 -53.43 32.89 15.96
C VAL A 166 -52.12 32.99 15.12
N SER A 167 -51.57 31.79 14.84
CA SER A 167 -51.16 31.20 13.54
C SER A 167 -50.61 32.03 12.35
N SER A 168 -49.43 31.61 11.85
CA SER A 168 -49.28 31.12 10.45
C SER A 168 -48.06 30.18 10.29
N SER A 169 -48.01 29.45 9.17
CA SER A 169 -47.20 28.24 8.90
C SER A 169 -45.71 28.44 8.58
N ALA A 170 -44.82 27.64 9.21
CA ALA A 170 -43.81 26.79 8.55
C ALA A 170 -42.82 26.15 9.57
N PRO A 171 -42.58 24.82 9.57
CA PRO A 171 -41.50 24.21 10.35
C PRO A 171 -40.17 24.22 9.58
N SER A 172 -39.21 25.03 10.02
CA SER A 172 -37.83 24.98 9.53
C SER A 172 -37.10 23.74 10.08
N ASN A 173 -36.70 22.82 9.19
CA ASN A 173 -36.02 21.59 9.60
C ASN A 173 -34.64 21.85 10.23
N THR A 174 -34.52 21.60 11.53
CA THR A 174 -33.24 21.61 12.26
C THR A 174 -32.35 20.45 11.83
N SER A 175 -31.52 20.64 10.82
CA SER A 175 -30.48 19.67 10.46
C SER A 175 -29.42 19.62 11.57
N LEU A 176 -29.42 18.56 12.39
CA LEU A 176 -28.36 18.34 13.37
C LEU A 176 -26.99 18.35 12.67
N ALA A 177 -26.08 19.18 13.16
CA ALA A 177 -24.70 19.26 12.69
C ALA A 177 -23.95 17.97 13.07
N LYS A 178 -24.08 16.93 12.25
CA LYS A 178 -23.40 15.66 12.44
C LYS A 178 -21.90 15.85 12.21
N VAL A 179 -21.15 15.93 13.30
CA VAL A 179 -19.68 16.01 13.31
C VAL A 179 -19.11 14.87 12.45
N GLN A 180 -18.47 15.21 11.33
CA GLN A 180 -17.78 14.26 10.48
C GLN A 180 -16.29 14.30 10.81
N ASN A 181 -15.78 13.24 11.44
CA ASN A 181 -14.34 13.07 11.66
C ASN A 181 -13.64 12.84 10.30
N PRO A 182 -12.73 13.72 9.83
CA PRO A 182 -12.17 13.64 8.48
C PRO A 182 -10.87 12.81 8.43
N ASN A 183 -10.79 11.70 9.18
CA ASN A 183 -9.62 10.82 9.20
C ASN A 183 -9.77 9.66 8.19
N GLN A 184 -9.58 9.96 6.90
CA GLN A 184 -9.34 8.95 5.87
C GLN A 184 -8.20 9.39 4.94
N SER A 185 -7.10 8.64 4.93
CA SER A 185 -5.93 8.87 4.09
C SER A 185 -6.29 8.75 2.60
N THR A 186 -6.50 9.91 1.97
CA THR A 186 -6.95 9.98 0.58
C THR A 186 -5.73 9.92 -0.34
N ILE A 187 -5.33 8.70 -0.72
CA ILE A 187 -4.28 8.44 -1.72
C ILE A 187 -4.50 9.35 -2.93
N ARG A 188 -3.49 10.10 -3.37
CA ARG A 188 -3.64 11.20 -4.34
C ARG A 188 -4.32 10.73 -5.64
N GLY A 189 -5.58 11.14 -5.82
CA GLY A 189 -6.41 10.77 -6.98
C GLY A 189 -7.34 9.56 -6.78
N ALA A 190 -7.45 9.02 -5.56
CA ALA A 190 -8.44 8.02 -5.19
C ALA A 190 -9.76 8.68 -4.77
N VAL A 191 -10.88 8.21 -5.32
CA VAL A 191 -12.23 8.67 -4.97
C VAL A 191 -12.91 7.62 -4.10
N LEU A 192 -13.32 7.99 -2.88
CA LEU A 192 -14.16 7.13 -2.03
C LEU A 192 -15.58 7.07 -2.60
N ILE A 193 -16.05 5.87 -2.93
CA ILE A 193 -17.44 5.59 -3.28
C ILE A 193 -18.10 4.90 -2.09
N LYS A 194 -19.07 5.59 -1.48
CA LYS A 194 -19.82 5.06 -0.32
C LYS A 194 -20.97 4.14 -0.74
N ASP A 195 -21.56 4.42 -1.90
CA ASP A 195 -22.77 3.75 -2.38
C ASP A 195 -22.52 2.26 -2.70
N PRO A 196 -23.49 1.37 -2.40
CA PRO A 196 -23.36 -0.05 -2.65
C PRO A 196 -23.44 -0.36 -4.15
N MET A 197 -22.49 -1.16 -4.64
CA MET A 197 -22.46 -1.68 -6.01
C MET A 197 -22.52 -3.21 -5.97
N ILE A 198 -23.49 -3.80 -6.67
CA ILE A 198 -23.61 -5.25 -6.84
C ILE A 198 -22.70 -5.68 -7.99
N VAL A 199 -21.83 -6.67 -7.76
CA VAL A 199 -20.89 -7.19 -8.76
C VAL A 199 -20.80 -8.71 -8.70
N MET A 200 -20.57 -9.34 -9.85
CA MET A 200 -20.24 -10.76 -9.95
C MET A 200 -18.72 -10.92 -10.04
N VAL A 201 -18.16 -11.86 -9.28
CA VAL A 201 -16.71 -12.12 -9.25
C VAL A 201 -16.33 -13.04 -10.41
N LEU A 202 -15.46 -12.58 -11.31
CA LEU A 202 -15.01 -13.33 -12.48
C LEU A 202 -13.76 -14.16 -12.20
N ASN A 203 -12.83 -13.61 -11.43
CA ASN A 203 -11.62 -14.30 -10.97
C ASN A 203 -11.03 -13.63 -9.72
N ALA A 204 -10.22 -14.36 -8.96
CA ALA A 204 -9.37 -13.83 -7.91
C ALA A 204 -8.07 -14.62 -7.81
N THR A 205 -6.96 -13.96 -7.48
CA THR A 205 -5.70 -14.64 -7.14
C THR A 205 -5.80 -15.28 -5.77
N ASP A 206 -4.85 -16.14 -5.49
CA ASP A 206 -4.49 -16.54 -4.12
C ASP A 206 -3.95 -15.30 -3.37
N PRO A 207 -4.05 -15.24 -2.02
CA PRO A 207 -3.39 -14.20 -1.24
C PRO A 207 -1.87 -14.21 -1.43
N PHE A 208 -1.27 -13.02 -1.48
CA PHE A 208 0.17 -12.84 -1.57
C PHE A 208 0.64 -11.64 -0.72
N GLU A 209 1.87 -11.72 -0.25
CA GLU A 209 2.53 -10.67 0.51
C GLU A 209 3.00 -9.52 -0.39
N TYR A 210 2.62 -8.29 -0.07
CA TYR A 210 3.17 -7.07 -0.62
C TYR A 210 3.88 -6.25 0.49
N GLU A 211 4.66 -5.25 0.09
CA GLU A 211 5.34 -4.35 1.02
C GLU A 211 4.68 -2.97 0.93
N SER A 212 4.13 -2.50 2.05
CA SER A 212 3.49 -1.20 2.21
C SER A 212 4.47 -0.22 2.83
N SER A 213 4.60 0.95 2.21
CA SER A 213 5.41 2.07 2.71
C SER A 213 4.99 2.58 4.11
N GLU A 214 3.73 2.41 4.51
CA GLU A 214 3.19 2.84 5.81
C GLU A 214 3.21 1.75 6.89
N HIS A 215 3.26 0.47 6.50
CA HIS A 215 2.95 -0.66 7.39
C HIS A 215 3.88 -1.88 7.26
N GLY A 216 4.90 -1.84 6.39
CA GLY A 216 5.75 -2.99 6.12
C GLY A 216 5.03 -4.11 5.36
N VAL A 217 5.36 -5.37 5.64
CA VAL A 217 4.79 -6.52 4.92
C VAL A 217 3.32 -6.72 5.32
N LYS A 218 2.41 -6.56 4.35
CA LYS A 218 0.97 -6.89 4.46
C LYS A 218 0.60 -7.94 3.41
N ASN A 219 -0.57 -8.57 3.54
CA ASN A 219 -1.10 -9.49 2.54
C ASN A 219 -2.28 -8.88 1.78
N MET A 220 -2.42 -9.22 0.50
CA MET A 220 -3.56 -8.83 -0.35
C MET A 220 -3.88 -9.93 -1.37
N PHE A 221 -4.96 -9.76 -2.14
CA PHE A 221 -5.13 -10.47 -3.41
C PHE A 221 -5.68 -9.54 -4.50
N HIS A 222 -5.49 -9.90 -5.77
CA HIS A 222 -6.16 -9.25 -6.90
C HIS A 222 -7.43 -10.01 -7.24
N ALA A 223 -8.48 -9.29 -7.63
CA ALA A 223 -9.68 -9.87 -8.23
C ALA A 223 -10.09 -9.13 -9.50
N THR A 224 -10.96 -9.75 -10.30
CA THR A 224 -11.69 -9.09 -11.38
C THR A 224 -13.17 -9.33 -11.15
N VAL A 225 -13.96 -8.26 -11.12
CA VAL A 225 -15.41 -8.28 -10.89
C VAL A 225 -16.12 -7.56 -12.03
N ALA A 226 -17.41 -7.80 -12.22
CA ALA A 226 -18.21 -7.14 -13.24
C ALA A 226 -19.62 -6.79 -12.78
N THR A 227 -20.11 -5.68 -13.30
CA THR A 227 -21.53 -5.28 -13.33
C THR A 227 -22.16 -5.76 -14.65
N VAL A 228 -23.43 -5.40 -14.90
CA VAL A 228 -24.12 -5.72 -16.17
C VAL A 228 -23.51 -5.01 -17.40
N ASP A 229 -22.75 -3.93 -17.21
CA ASP A 229 -22.26 -3.04 -18.26
C ASP A 229 -20.73 -3.02 -18.41
N GLN A 230 -19.97 -3.20 -17.31
CA GLN A 230 -18.51 -3.03 -17.29
C GLN A 230 -17.83 -3.99 -16.30
N TYR A 231 -16.50 -4.05 -16.33
CA TYR A 231 -15.67 -4.83 -15.41
C TYR A 231 -14.61 -3.96 -14.74
N PHE A 232 -14.13 -4.41 -13.58
CA PHE A 232 -13.10 -3.75 -12.80
C PHE A 232 -12.06 -4.75 -12.32
N HIS A 233 -10.79 -4.36 -12.34
CA HIS A 233 -9.76 -5.01 -11.54
C HIS A 233 -9.80 -4.44 -10.12
N VAL A 234 -9.62 -5.31 -9.14
CA VAL A 234 -9.82 -5.00 -7.71
C VAL A 234 -8.58 -5.39 -6.92
N LYS A 235 -8.09 -4.50 -6.06
CA LYS A 235 -7.10 -4.80 -5.03
C LYS A 235 -7.85 -5.04 -3.71
N VAL A 236 -7.74 -6.22 -3.13
CA VAL A 236 -8.39 -6.57 -1.86
C VAL A 236 -7.33 -6.72 -0.78
N PHE A 237 -7.25 -5.73 0.12
CA PHE A 237 -6.27 -5.67 1.20
C PHE A 237 -6.71 -6.42 2.46
N ASN A 238 -8.00 -6.75 2.58
CA ASN A 238 -8.52 -7.60 3.64
C ASN A 238 -8.63 -9.06 3.14
N ILE A 239 -7.62 -9.88 3.45
CA ILE A 239 -7.57 -11.28 3.01
C ILE A 239 -8.69 -12.16 3.60
N ASN A 240 -9.34 -11.74 4.68
CA ASN A 240 -10.45 -12.46 5.32
C ASN A 240 -11.72 -12.47 4.45
N LEU A 241 -11.74 -11.74 3.34
CA LEU A 241 -12.81 -11.72 2.33
C LEU A 241 -12.59 -12.74 1.20
N LYS A 242 -11.53 -13.56 1.25
CA LYS A 242 -11.13 -14.46 0.16
C LYS A 242 -12.18 -15.55 -0.16
N ASP A 243 -13.02 -15.90 0.81
CA ASP A 243 -14.23 -16.72 0.65
C ASP A 243 -15.24 -16.06 -0.31
N LYS A 244 -15.48 -14.75 -0.16
CA LYS A 244 -16.48 -13.99 -0.94
C LYS A 244 -16.01 -13.75 -2.35
N PHE A 245 -14.69 -13.60 -2.55
CA PHE A 245 -14.06 -13.48 -3.87
C PHE A 245 -13.80 -14.85 -4.52
N THR A 246 -14.85 -15.65 -4.62
CA THR A 246 -14.96 -16.92 -5.35
C THR A 246 -15.65 -16.68 -6.70
N LYS A 247 -15.28 -17.44 -7.74
CA LYS A 247 -15.80 -17.26 -9.12
C LYS A 247 -17.31 -17.49 -9.16
N GLU A 248 -18.02 -16.67 -9.95
CA GLU A 248 -19.48 -16.62 -10.10
C GLU A 248 -20.27 -16.19 -8.86
N ASN A 249 -19.62 -15.95 -7.71
CA ASN A 249 -20.30 -15.35 -6.56
C ASN A 249 -20.73 -13.91 -6.86
N VAL A 250 -21.90 -13.52 -6.35
CA VAL A 250 -22.45 -12.16 -6.47
C VAL A 250 -22.37 -11.48 -5.11
N ILE A 251 -21.66 -10.36 -5.07
CA ILE A 251 -21.34 -9.62 -3.84
C ILE A 251 -21.73 -8.15 -3.95
N ILE A 252 -22.01 -7.54 -2.81
CA ILE A 252 -22.32 -6.11 -2.69
C ILE A 252 -21.12 -5.44 -2.03
N ILE A 253 -20.48 -4.51 -2.75
CA ILE A 253 -19.32 -3.76 -2.26
C ILE A 253 -19.68 -2.29 -2.01
N SER A 254 -19.23 -1.73 -0.89
CA SER A 254 -19.49 -0.34 -0.49
C SER A 254 -18.32 0.24 0.32
N ASN A 255 -18.22 1.57 0.40
CA ASN A 255 -17.08 2.28 1.01
C ASN A 255 -15.72 1.84 0.44
N TYR A 256 -15.66 1.65 -0.89
CA TYR A 256 -14.46 1.29 -1.63
C TYR A 256 -13.84 2.51 -2.32
N PHE A 257 -12.56 2.45 -2.64
CA PHE A 257 -11.86 3.54 -3.33
C PHE A 257 -11.71 3.22 -4.82
N LYS A 258 -11.92 4.19 -5.70
CA LYS A 258 -11.66 4.08 -7.15
C LYS A 258 -10.41 4.89 -7.50
N LEU A 259 -9.37 4.23 -8.00
CA LEU A 259 -8.05 4.82 -8.27
C LEU A 259 -7.46 4.26 -9.57
N LYS A 260 -7.11 5.13 -10.53
CA LYS A 260 -6.46 4.75 -11.81
C LYS A 260 -7.16 3.60 -12.58
N GLY A 261 -8.48 3.49 -12.45
CA GLY A 261 -9.29 2.44 -13.08
C GLY A 261 -9.45 1.14 -12.29
N THR A 262 -8.77 0.98 -11.15
CA THR A 262 -9.03 -0.15 -10.21
C THR A 262 -9.98 0.26 -9.10
N LEU A 263 -10.57 -0.74 -8.45
CA LEU A 263 -11.22 -0.60 -7.15
C LEU A 263 -10.31 -1.14 -6.05
N ASP A 264 -10.25 -0.44 -4.94
CA ASP A 264 -9.36 -0.71 -3.83
C ASP A 264 -10.21 -0.91 -2.57
N ILE A 265 -10.24 -2.15 -2.07
CA ILE A 265 -11.09 -2.62 -0.97
C ILE A 265 -10.19 -2.86 0.25
N ASN A 266 -10.44 -2.10 1.32
CA ASN A 266 -9.60 -2.07 2.51
C ASN A 266 -10.42 -2.31 3.80
N GLU A 267 -9.82 -2.05 4.95
CA GLU A 267 -10.38 -2.31 6.29
C GLU A 267 -11.66 -1.48 6.60
N VAL A 268 -11.92 -0.38 5.86
CA VAL A 268 -13.16 0.43 5.98
C VAL A 268 -14.19 0.14 4.88
N SER A 269 -13.88 -0.73 3.93
CA SER A 269 -14.83 -1.18 2.91
C SER A 269 -15.71 -2.32 3.46
N SER A 270 -16.99 -2.31 3.10
CA SER A 270 -17.89 -3.43 3.40
C SER A 270 -18.14 -4.28 2.16
N VAL A 271 -18.04 -5.60 2.33
CA VAL A 271 -18.31 -6.61 1.28
C VAL A 271 -19.26 -7.65 1.84
N MET A 272 -20.47 -7.68 1.30
CA MET A 272 -21.54 -8.60 1.67
C MET A 272 -21.84 -9.57 0.52
N GLU A 273 -22.41 -10.72 0.82
CA GLU A 273 -22.98 -11.63 -0.18
C GLU A 273 -24.36 -11.12 -0.62
N ALA A 274 -24.70 -11.25 -1.90
CA ALA A 274 -25.97 -10.75 -2.41
C ALA A 274 -27.12 -11.70 -2.04
N GLY A 275 -28.25 -11.15 -1.57
CA GLY A 275 -29.43 -11.93 -1.24
C GLY A 275 -30.06 -12.63 -2.46
N PRO A 276 -30.95 -13.64 -2.28
CA PRO A 276 -31.48 -14.44 -3.39
C PRO A 276 -32.15 -13.67 -4.54
N GLY A 277 -32.71 -12.48 -4.26
CA GLY A 277 -33.31 -11.57 -5.23
C GLY A 277 -32.37 -10.48 -5.79
N GLN A 278 -31.09 -10.45 -5.39
CA GLN A 278 -30.09 -9.45 -5.79
C GLN A 278 -29.08 -9.99 -6.81
N LYS A 279 -29.52 -10.94 -7.64
CA LYS A 279 -28.71 -11.52 -8.72
C LYS A 279 -28.54 -10.51 -9.86
N ILE A 280 -27.39 -10.56 -10.52
CA ILE A 280 -27.14 -9.85 -11.79
C ILE A 280 -26.71 -10.86 -12.86
N GLU A 281 -27.16 -10.67 -14.09
CA GLU A 281 -26.66 -11.41 -15.24
C GLU A 281 -25.62 -10.55 -15.97
N VAL A 282 -24.34 -10.94 -15.90
CA VAL A 282 -23.25 -10.23 -16.57
C VAL A 282 -23.16 -10.72 -18.03
N PRO A 283 -23.34 -9.85 -19.04
CA PRO A 283 -23.31 -10.28 -20.44
C PRO A 283 -21.97 -10.91 -20.82
N ASN A 284 -22.01 -11.99 -21.59
CA ASN A 284 -20.84 -12.71 -22.09
C ASN A 284 -19.77 -11.81 -22.76
N LYS A 285 -20.17 -10.67 -23.34
CA LYS A 285 -19.26 -9.64 -23.88
C LYS A 285 -18.38 -9.03 -22.79
N VAL A 286 -18.95 -8.66 -21.64
CA VAL A 286 -18.23 -8.09 -20.49
C VAL A 286 -17.23 -9.12 -19.94
N ILE A 287 -17.65 -10.38 -19.79
CA ILE A 287 -16.80 -11.48 -19.30
C ILE A 287 -15.62 -11.75 -20.26
N ARG A 288 -15.85 -11.72 -21.58
CA ARG A 288 -14.78 -11.85 -22.60
C ARG A 288 -13.79 -10.70 -22.50
N ASN A 289 -14.27 -9.45 -22.48
CA ASN A 289 -13.43 -8.26 -22.35
C ASN A 289 -12.57 -8.31 -21.07
N ALA A 290 -13.16 -8.70 -19.93
CA ALA A 290 -12.46 -8.80 -18.64
C ALA A 290 -11.34 -9.85 -18.59
N ASN A 291 -11.34 -10.81 -19.53
CA ASN A 291 -10.30 -11.83 -19.68
C ASN A 291 -9.37 -11.59 -20.88
N GLN A 292 -9.64 -10.55 -21.70
CA GLN A 292 -8.82 -10.19 -22.84
C GLN A 292 -7.50 -9.56 -22.36
N THR A 293 -6.39 -9.98 -22.98
CA THR A 293 -5.09 -9.32 -22.78
C THR A 293 -4.97 -8.17 -23.78
N PRO A 294 -4.59 -6.95 -23.34
CA PRO A 294 -4.38 -5.83 -24.25
C PRO A 294 -3.18 -6.10 -25.16
N LYS A 295 -3.29 -5.75 -26.44
CA LYS A 295 -2.18 -5.85 -27.40
C LYS A 295 -1.05 -4.92 -27.01
N ILE A 296 0.20 -5.34 -27.19
CA ILE A 296 1.38 -4.55 -26.85
C ILE A 296 1.43 -3.23 -27.63
N SER A 297 1.05 -3.25 -28.91
CA SER A 297 0.86 -2.03 -29.71
C SER A 297 -0.17 -1.05 -29.16
N ASP A 298 -1.14 -1.48 -28.35
CA ASP A 298 -2.09 -0.60 -27.66
C ASP A 298 -1.55 -0.14 -26.29
N ILE A 299 -0.82 -0.98 -25.56
CA ILE A 299 -0.09 -0.59 -24.34
C ILE A 299 0.87 0.57 -24.65
N HIS A 300 1.56 0.54 -25.79
CA HIS A 300 2.43 1.63 -26.26
C HIS A 300 1.72 2.97 -26.45
N LYS A 301 0.37 3.00 -26.55
CA LYS A 301 -0.46 4.20 -26.70
C LYS A 301 -1.08 4.69 -25.37
N TYR A 302 -0.95 3.93 -24.29
CA TYR A 302 -1.56 4.27 -23.00
C TYR A 302 -0.86 5.47 -22.34
N ALA A 303 -1.62 6.24 -21.57
CA ALA A 303 -1.09 7.37 -20.81
C ALA A 303 -0.03 6.91 -19.79
N ALA A 304 1.02 7.73 -19.61
CA ALA A 304 2.05 7.47 -18.61
C ALA A 304 1.43 7.32 -17.21
N GLY A 305 1.80 6.23 -16.52
CA GLY A 305 1.25 5.89 -15.21
C GLY A 305 -0.01 5.03 -15.21
N ALA A 306 -0.55 4.65 -16.37
CA ALA A 306 -1.64 3.67 -16.51
C ALA A 306 -1.25 2.28 -15.96
N LEU A 307 -2.25 1.49 -15.57
CA LEU A 307 -2.08 0.14 -15.04
C LEU A 307 -2.42 -0.91 -16.10
N VAL A 308 -1.58 -1.95 -16.18
CA VAL A 308 -1.68 -3.06 -17.14
C VAL A 308 -1.84 -4.38 -16.38
N TYR A 309 -2.79 -5.16 -16.89
CA TYR A 309 -3.08 -6.54 -16.51
C TYR A 309 -3.14 -7.37 -17.80
N GLY A 310 -2.72 -8.64 -17.77
CA GLY A 310 -2.74 -9.47 -18.98
C GLY A 310 -1.90 -10.75 -18.88
N LEU A 311 -2.00 -11.64 -19.88
CA LEU A 311 -1.25 -12.89 -20.00
C LEU A 311 -0.39 -12.84 -21.27
N PHE A 312 0.90 -12.58 -21.11
CA PHE A 312 1.83 -12.36 -22.22
C PHE A 312 2.86 -13.49 -22.33
N THR A 313 3.40 -13.73 -23.52
CA THR A 313 4.49 -14.70 -23.73
C THR A 313 5.83 -14.02 -23.45
N LEU A 314 6.69 -14.65 -22.66
CA LEU A 314 8.07 -14.23 -22.42
C LEU A 314 8.92 -14.55 -23.65
N HIS A 315 9.54 -13.54 -24.26
CA HIS A 315 10.51 -13.70 -25.35
C HIS A 315 11.94 -13.75 -24.81
N MET A 316 12.33 -12.80 -23.95
CA MET A 316 13.70 -12.76 -23.43
C MET A 316 13.73 -12.39 -21.95
N LYS A 317 14.61 -13.04 -21.18
CA LYS A 317 14.89 -12.71 -19.78
C LYS A 317 16.34 -12.27 -19.64
N LYS A 318 16.57 -11.03 -19.17
CA LYS A 318 17.91 -10.48 -18.88
C LYS A 318 17.99 -10.08 -17.41
N VAL A 319 18.84 -10.77 -16.65
CA VAL A 319 19.09 -10.48 -15.23
C VAL A 319 20.23 -9.47 -15.13
N ASN A 320 19.99 -8.35 -14.44
CA ASN A 320 20.98 -7.30 -14.17
C ASN A 320 21.24 -7.22 -12.65
N PRO A 321 22.31 -6.55 -12.17
CA PRO A 321 22.67 -6.55 -10.74
C PRO A 321 21.64 -5.96 -9.75
N LYS A 322 20.58 -5.30 -10.23
CA LYS A 322 19.53 -4.68 -9.38
C LYS A 322 18.09 -5.00 -9.81
N ASN A 323 17.89 -5.59 -10.98
CA ASN A 323 16.57 -5.85 -11.56
C ASN A 323 16.62 -6.97 -12.60
N THR A 324 15.47 -7.40 -13.10
CA THR A 324 15.38 -8.29 -14.25
C THR A 324 14.46 -7.67 -15.29
N VAL A 325 14.92 -7.65 -16.54
CA VAL A 325 14.12 -7.28 -17.70
C VAL A 325 13.52 -8.55 -18.27
N TYR A 326 12.20 -8.59 -18.36
CA TYR A 326 11.45 -9.62 -19.08
C TYR A 326 10.84 -8.95 -20.31
N GLU A 327 11.41 -9.20 -21.49
CA GLU A 327 10.80 -8.77 -22.75
C GLU A 327 9.62 -9.69 -23.06
N ILE A 328 8.42 -9.13 -23.06
CA ILE A 328 7.20 -9.83 -23.46
C ILE A 328 6.83 -9.47 -24.91
N LYS A 329 6.20 -10.39 -25.63
CA LYS A 329 5.91 -10.26 -27.06
C LYS A 329 4.57 -10.85 -27.47
N ASP A 330 3.92 -10.21 -28.44
CA ASP A 330 2.71 -10.68 -29.11
C ASP A 330 2.82 -10.47 -30.64
N ASP A 331 1.69 -10.59 -31.36
CA ASP A 331 1.61 -10.41 -32.82
C ASP A 331 1.79 -8.94 -33.27
N THR A 332 1.81 -7.99 -32.33
CA THR A 332 1.85 -6.55 -32.60
C THR A 332 3.09 -5.82 -32.09
N GLY A 333 3.96 -6.50 -31.33
CA GLY A 333 5.23 -5.94 -30.89
C GLY A 333 5.78 -6.59 -29.63
N ASN A 334 6.76 -5.92 -29.04
CA ASN A 334 7.42 -6.26 -27.78
C ASN A 334 7.40 -5.07 -26.79
N ILE A 335 7.54 -5.36 -25.49
CA ILE A 335 7.75 -4.35 -24.45
C ILE A 335 8.55 -4.93 -23.28
N GLU A 336 9.42 -4.13 -22.68
CA GLU A 336 10.20 -4.52 -21.48
C GLU A 336 9.33 -4.44 -20.21
N VAL A 337 9.36 -5.50 -19.40
CA VAL A 337 8.84 -5.52 -18.02
C VAL A 337 10.02 -5.53 -17.04
N ILE A 338 10.08 -4.51 -16.17
CA ILE A 338 11.14 -4.35 -15.17
C ILE A 338 10.67 -4.93 -13.84
N GLY A 339 11.19 -6.11 -13.49
CA GLY A 339 10.98 -6.75 -12.19
C GLY A 339 12.06 -6.38 -11.17
N ASN A 340 11.62 -5.88 -10.02
CA ASN A 340 12.45 -5.53 -8.86
C ASN A 340 11.88 -6.25 -7.61
N GLY A 341 12.64 -6.32 -6.52
CA GLY A 341 12.18 -6.94 -5.27
C GLY A 341 11.73 -8.39 -5.47
N LYS A 342 10.51 -8.74 -5.05
CA LYS A 342 9.93 -10.09 -5.25
C LYS A 342 9.79 -10.51 -6.72
N TRP A 343 9.91 -9.57 -7.67
CA TRP A 343 9.87 -9.81 -9.13
C TRP A 343 11.26 -9.86 -9.78
N TYR A 344 12.33 -9.79 -9.00
CA TYR A 344 13.69 -10.06 -9.46
C TYR A 344 13.92 -11.55 -9.73
N ASN A 345 14.53 -11.86 -10.88
CA ASN A 345 15.00 -13.18 -11.30
C ASN A 345 14.03 -14.38 -11.08
N ILE A 346 12.71 -14.18 -11.26
CA ILE A 346 11.71 -15.24 -11.02
C ILE A 346 11.94 -16.45 -11.95
N ASN A 347 11.51 -17.64 -11.53
CA ASN A 347 11.66 -18.88 -12.32
C ASN A 347 10.74 -18.86 -13.56
N CYS A 348 11.28 -18.34 -14.66
CA CYS A 348 10.69 -18.34 -15.99
C CYS A 348 11.77 -18.43 -17.08
N GLU A 349 11.40 -19.03 -18.21
CA GLU A 349 12.21 -19.33 -19.40
C GLU A 349 11.50 -18.77 -20.66
N GLU A 350 12.22 -18.64 -21.79
CA GLU A 350 11.59 -18.21 -23.05
C GLU A 350 10.44 -19.15 -23.46
N GLY A 351 9.32 -18.56 -23.87
CA GLY A 351 8.08 -19.27 -24.18
C GLY A 351 7.14 -19.50 -22.99
N ASP A 352 7.60 -19.32 -21.74
CA ASP A 352 6.70 -19.27 -20.58
C ASP A 352 5.72 -18.10 -20.71
N LYS A 353 4.52 -18.24 -20.13
CA LYS A 353 3.54 -17.15 -20.09
C LYS A 353 3.54 -16.45 -18.73
N LEU A 354 3.73 -15.14 -18.75
CA LEU A 354 3.67 -14.28 -17.56
C LEU A 354 2.28 -13.65 -17.47
N ARG A 355 1.49 -14.02 -16.45
CA ARG A 355 0.28 -13.26 -16.11
C ARG A 355 0.67 -12.10 -15.19
N LEU A 356 0.62 -10.89 -15.73
CA LEU A 356 0.92 -9.64 -15.04
C LEU A 356 -0.36 -9.08 -14.42
N PHE A 357 -0.24 -8.57 -13.19
CA PHE A 357 -1.29 -7.85 -12.48
C PHE A 357 -0.75 -6.52 -11.95
N CYS A 358 -1.48 -5.43 -12.17
CA CYS A 358 -1.17 -4.09 -11.64
C CYS A 358 0.26 -3.60 -11.96
N PHE A 359 0.76 -3.83 -13.18
CA PHE A 359 2.04 -3.26 -13.64
C PHE A 359 1.82 -1.83 -14.16
N GLN A 360 2.72 -0.90 -13.86
CA GLN A 360 2.56 0.50 -14.27
C GLN A 360 3.38 0.81 -15.52
N LEU A 361 2.77 1.45 -16.53
CA LEU A 361 3.49 1.95 -17.69
C LEU A 361 4.28 3.23 -17.32
N LYS A 362 5.58 3.27 -17.64
CA LYS A 362 6.44 4.46 -17.50
C LYS A 362 7.35 4.62 -18.71
N THR A 363 7.70 5.86 -19.05
CA THR A 363 8.76 6.15 -20.02
C THR A 363 10.12 6.09 -19.32
N ILE A 364 11.02 5.25 -19.81
CA ILE A 364 12.40 5.06 -19.30
C ILE A 364 13.29 4.98 -20.54
N ASP A 365 14.42 5.71 -20.56
CA ASP A 365 15.33 5.78 -21.72
C ASP A 365 14.63 6.24 -23.02
N LYS A 366 13.62 7.12 -22.89
CA LYS A 366 12.67 7.56 -23.94
C LYS A 366 11.74 6.46 -24.49
N GLN A 367 11.78 5.24 -23.96
CA GLN A 367 10.92 4.13 -24.37
C GLN A 367 9.85 3.80 -23.30
N PRO A 368 8.62 3.41 -23.69
CA PRO A 368 7.64 2.87 -22.77
C PRO A 368 8.06 1.49 -22.23
N LYS A 369 8.02 1.32 -20.90
CA LYS A 369 8.34 0.08 -20.19
C LYS A 369 7.32 -0.16 -19.08
N LEU A 370 6.99 -1.42 -18.81
CA LEU A 370 6.15 -1.81 -17.67
C LEU A 370 7.03 -1.97 -16.42
N VAL A 371 6.65 -1.37 -15.30
CA VAL A 371 7.39 -1.52 -14.03
C VAL A 371 6.48 -2.08 -12.94
N CYS A 372 7.06 -2.84 -12.01
CA CYS A 372 6.37 -3.20 -10.78
C CYS A 372 6.22 -1.97 -9.85
N GLY A 373 5.08 -1.87 -9.18
CA GLY A 373 4.87 -1.08 -7.96
C GLY A 373 4.54 -2.00 -6.78
N GLU A 374 4.21 -1.41 -5.62
CA GLU A 374 3.92 -2.12 -4.35
C GLU A 374 2.95 -3.30 -4.54
N HIS A 375 1.86 -3.08 -5.29
CA HIS A 375 0.79 -4.05 -5.48
C HIS A 375 0.90 -4.90 -6.76
N SER A 376 2.04 -4.89 -7.47
CA SER A 376 2.20 -5.70 -8.69
C SER A 376 2.37 -7.19 -8.36
N PHE A 377 1.82 -8.07 -9.19
CA PHE A 377 1.94 -9.53 -9.03
C PHE A 377 2.21 -10.23 -10.37
N ILE A 378 3.04 -11.28 -10.38
CA ILE A 378 3.30 -12.13 -11.56
C ILE A 378 2.96 -13.59 -11.23
N LYS A 379 2.08 -14.22 -12.03
CA LYS A 379 1.87 -15.68 -12.03
C LYS A 379 2.46 -16.28 -13.31
N VAL A 380 3.54 -17.05 -13.17
CA VAL A 380 4.17 -17.77 -14.29
C VAL A 380 3.36 -19.02 -14.63
N THR A 381 3.14 -19.26 -15.93
CA THR A 381 2.60 -20.52 -16.47
C THR A 381 3.65 -21.12 -17.40
N LYS A 382 4.17 -22.30 -17.06
CA LYS A 382 5.25 -22.93 -17.82
C LYS A 382 4.84 -23.29 -19.25
N ALA A 383 5.75 -23.12 -20.19
CA ALA A 383 5.60 -23.62 -21.55
C ALA A 383 5.42 -25.14 -21.55
N GLY A 384 4.49 -25.64 -22.36
CA GLY A 384 4.37 -27.08 -22.59
C GLY A 384 5.66 -27.61 -23.22
N LYS A 385 6.33 -28.56 -22.56
CA LYS A 385 7.55 -29.18 -23.07
C LYS A 385 7.25 -29.85 -24.42
N LYS A 386 7.62 -29.20 -25.53
CA LYS A 386 7.71 -29.85 -26.84
C LYS A 386 8.61 -31.08 -26.66
N LYS A 387 8.10 -32.28 -26.96
CA LYS A 387 8.96 -33.47 -27.05
C LYS A 387 10.02 -33.15 -28.10
N LYS A 388 11.29 -33.03 -27.69
CA LYS A 388 12.41 -33.04 -28.63
C LYS A 388 12.43 -34.42 -29.25
N ILE A 389 11.91 -34.54 -30.47
CA ILE A 389 12.24 -35.67 -31.33
C ILE A 389 13.76 -35.63 -31.48
N PRO A 390 14.51 -36.69 -31.15
CA PRO A 390 15.95 -36.71 -31.38
C PRO A 390 16.20 -36.69 -32.88
N THR A 391 16.60 -35.53 -33.41
CA THR A 391 17.16 -35.42 -34.76
C THR A 391 18.53 -36.10 -34.75
N GLY A 392 18.54 -37.41 -34.99
CA GLY A 392 19.77 -38.15 -35.26
C GLY A 392 20.45 -37.57 -36.49
N HIS A 393 21.79 -37.50 -36.45
CA HIS A 393 22.58 -37.06 -37.60
C HIS A 393 22.41 -38.04 -38.77
N LEU A 394 21.95 -37.54 -39.91
CA LEU A 394 22.20 -38.12 -41.22
C LEU A 394 22.63 -36.99 -42.15
N ASN A 395 23.85 -37.10 -42.70
CA ASN A 395 24.34 -36.17 -43.71
C ASN A 395 23.80 -36.60 -45.10
N PRO A 396 23.45 -35.65 -45.99
CA PRO A 396 22.90 -35.98 -47.31
C PRO A 396 24.00 -36.19 -48.37
N LYS A 397 24.24 -37.45 -48.75
CA LYS A 397 25.02 -37.94 -49.91
C LYS A 397 24.63 -39.40 -50.18
N ASP A 398 24.47 -39.90 -51.40
CA ASP A 398 24.32 -39.30 -52.74
C ASP A 398 23.20 -40.09 -53.49
N GLU A 399 23.03 -39.91 -54.81
CA GLU A 399 21.89 -40.45 -55.59
C GLU A 399 21.98 -41.94 -55.99
N GLU A 400 20.81 -42.59 -56.11
CA GLU A 400 20.35 -43.54 -57.17
C GLU A 400 19.37 -44.60 -56.63
N GLY A 401 18.47 -45.12 -57.49
CA GLY A 401 17.62 -46.28 -57.17
C GLY A 401 16.10 -46.08 -57.37
N SER A 402 15.57 -46.58 -58.48
CA SER A 402 14.15 -46.60 -58.86
C SER A 402 13.19 -47.30 -57.87
N GLY A 403 11.96 -46.78 -57.71
CA GLY A 403 10.85 -47.59 -57.19
C GLY A 403 9.59 -46.83 -56.70
N TYR A 404 8.56 -46.71 -57.54
CA TYR A 404 7.17 -46.59 -57.06
C TYR A 404 6.69 -47.98 -56.61
N PRO A 405 5.89 -48.09 -55.53
CA PRO A 405 4.44 -48.18 -55.78
C PRO A 405 3.52 -47.53 -54.73
N GLN A 406 2.31 -47.21 -55.22
CA GLN A 406 1.00 -47.17 -54.54
C GLN A 406 0.83 -46.53 -53.16
N VAL A 407 -0.03 -45.51 -53.16
CA VAL A 407 -0.87 -45.12 -52.02
C VAL A 407 -1.78 -46.29 -51.61
N GLN A 408 -1.87 -46.57 -50.31
CA GLN A 408 -3.01 -47.26 -49.69
C GLN A 408 -3.67 -46.36 -48.65
N PHE A 409 -4.94 -46.04 -48.86
CA PHE A 409 -5.81 -45.49 -47.82
C PHE A 409 -6.36 -46.64 -46.97
N SER A 410 -6.00 -46.70 -45.68
CA SER A 410 -6.67 -47.55 -44.70
C SER A 410 -7.76 -46.76 -43.97
N ALA A 411 -9.00 -46.93 -44.40
CA ALA A 411 -10.16 -46.46 -43.65
C ALA A 411 -10.41 -47.37 -42.44
N PHE A 412 -10.81 -46.79 -41.31
CA PHE A 412 -11.50 -47.50 -40.24
C PHE A 412 -12.72 -46.69 -39.80
N ASN A 413 -13.81 -47.42 -39.52
CA ASN A 413 -15.16 -46.85 -39.48
C ASN A 413 -15.54 -46.18 -38.16
N SER A 414 -16.61 -45.39 -38.28
CA SER A 414 -17.42 -44.85 -37.18
C SER A 414 -17.87 -45.91 -36.18
N GLY A 415 -17.88 -45.54 -34.90
CA GLY A 415 -18.69 -46.16 -33.84
C GLY A 415 -19.40 -45.04 -33.07
N ASP A 416 -20.69 -45.22 -32.78
CA ASP A 416 -21.57 -44.16 -32.29
C ASP A 416 -21.26 -43.70 -30.86
N PHE A 417 -21.39 -42.38 -30.63
CA PHE A 417 -21.76 -41.85 -29.32
C PHE A 417 -22.89 -40.83 -29.47
N LYS A 418 -23.99 -41.05 -28.73
CA LYS A 418 -25.21 -40.24 -28.83
C LYS A 418 -24.99 -38.82 -28.31
N ILE A 419 -25.63 -37.87 -28.97
CA ILE A 419 -25.91 -36.54 -28.42
C ILE A 419 -27.24 -36.65 -27.67
N GLU A 420 -27.24 -36.43 -26.35
CA GLU A 420 -28.49 -36.27 -25.59
C GLU A 420 -28.90 -34.80 -25.57
N THR A 421 -30.00 -34.47 -26.25
CA THR A 421 -30.65 -33.16 -26.20
C THR A 421 -31.76 -33.16 -25.15
N PRO A 422 -31.70 -32.34 -24.08
CA PRO A 422 -32.81 -32.15 -23.17
C PRO A 422 -34.05 -31.63 -23.91
N SER A 423 -35.20 -32.25 -23.68
CA SER A 423 -36.44 -31.92 -24.39
C SER A 423 -37.46 -31.22 -23.49
N ASN A 424 -37.93 -30.06 -23.96
CA ASN A 424 -39.22 -29.42 -23.66
C ASN A 424 -39.69 -29.29 -22.20
N TRP A 425 -39.84 -28.03 -21.77
CA TRP A 425 -41.14 -27.57 -21.26
C TRP A 425 -41.71 -26.51 -22.21
N LYS A 426 -43.04 -26.30 -22.14
CA LYS A 426 -43.82 -25.45 -23.05
C LYS A 426 -43.79 -23.97 -22.64
#